data_AF-A0A8J4AQL0-F1
#
_entry.id   AF-A0A8J4AQL0-F1
#
_cell.length_a   1.000
_cell.length_b   1.000
_cell.length_c   1.000
_cell.angle_alpha   90.00
_cell.angle_beta   90.00
_cell.angle_gamma   90.00
#
_symmetry.space_group_name_H-M   'P 1'
#
loop_
_entity.id
_entity.type
_entity.pdbx_description
1 polymer ?
#
loop_
_entity_poly.entity_id
_entity_poly.type
_entity_poly.pdbx_seq_one_letter_code
_entity_poly.pdbx_strand_id
1 'polypeptide(L)'
;MEPSLALRVIENFEGKDLEDARNINALFMATIKITKEQIARERSYGMPPPAHGYRDPLPPPHHHGMNPPPPHGMNPPPPYGMNPPPSYSPPPPYSAPPPPPPPYGAPSPYAPPMMHAPPPIAAAPAPTPMRRNYGSEQAALGVRIDELHNLSSHAPFVPGAVAMTLQRAWDSGNRLVSLLDEGSWKALTEMESQHGQQVVNEVVEAMNNQQIRNCNAFLISVAKKFLTGSASTPAAGSYGGSSGAGGNYGGGSSGGSYGSASYASGGAGGQKGVPALNRLHGVLGQRAQDLLVQHSHVLRDSHFDEVVVSQLQKLPEHEALEVLAEVGRHELVGVKNIPAYIMGIINRYKRGVSRPSY
;
A
#
# COMPACT_ATOMS: atom_id res chain seq x y z
N MET A 1 -22.92 4.81 -24.83
CA MET A 1 -23.48 5.74 -23.84
C MET A 1 -24.80 6.24 -24.43
N GLU A 2 -25.89 6.29 -23.65
CA GLU A 2 -27.18 6.81 -24.16
C GLU A 2 -27.00 8.30 -24.57
N PRO A 3 -27.45 8.75 -25.77
CA PRO A 3 -27.25 10.13 -26.21
C PRO A 3 -27.78 11.18 -25.22
N SER A 4 -28.90 10.87 -24.56
CA SER A 4 -29.53 11.68 -23.51
C SER A 4 -28.64 11.85 -22.26
N LEU A 5 -27.93 10.80 -21.87
CA LEU A 5 -26.98 10.84 -20.76
C LEU A 5 -25.78 11.73 -21.10
N ALA A 6 -25.24 11.61 -22.32
CA ALA A 6 -24.08 12.38 -22.74
C ALA A 6 -24.36 13.90 -22.71
N LEU A 7 -25.53 14.33 -23.21
CA LEU A 7 -25.93 15.74 -23.19
C LEU A 7 -26.04 16.30 -21.77
N ARG A 8 -26.71 15.59 -20.85
CA ARG A 8 -26.81 16.01 -19.43
C ARG A 8 -25.45 16.06 -18.73
N VAL A 9 -24.53 15.15 -19.06
CA VAL A 9 -23.18 15.17 -18.50
C VAL A 9 -22.44 16.42 -18.95
N ILE A 10 -22.56 16.80 -20.23
CA ILE A 10 -21.92 18.00 -20.78
C ILE A 10 -22.49 19.26 -20.12
N GLU A 11 -23.81 19.40 -20.05
CA GLU A 11 -24.47 20.53 -19.37
C GLU A 11 -24.06 20.65 -17.89
N ASN A 12 -24.04 19.53 -17.17
CA ASN A 12 -23.62 19.52 -15.76
C ASN A 12 -22.13 19.80 -15.57
N PHE A 13 -21.30 19.52 -16.58
CA PHE A 13 -19.87 19.75 -16.54
C PHE A 13 -19.51 21.19 -16.90
N GLU A 14 -20.22 21.78 -17.87
CA GLU A 14 -20.05 23.17 -18.29
C GLU A 14 -20.34 24.18 -17.16
N GLY A 15 -21.26 23.85 -16.25
CA GLY A 15 -21.53 24.65 -15.06
C GLY A 15 -20.54 24.48 -13.90
N LYS A 16 -19.46 23.70 -14.07
CA LYS A 16 -18.42 23.52 -13.03
C LYS A 16 -17.28 24.50 -13.26
N ASP A 17 -16.80 25.09 -12.17
CA ASP A 17 -15.58 25.88 -12.19
C ASP A 17 -14.37 24.96 -12.46
N LEU A 18 -13.70 25.21 -13.58
CA LEU A 18 -12.55 24.43 -14.02
C LEU A 18 -11.23 24.93 -13.42
N GLU A 19 -11.19 26.16 -12.88
CA GLU A 19 -9.97 26.77 -12.37
C GLU A 19 -9.49 26.08 -11.08
N ASP A 20 -10.42 25.62 -10.24
CA ASP A 20 -10.13 24.90 -9.00
C ASP A 20 -9.90 23.38 -9.20
N ALA A 21 -10.08 22.88 -10.43
CA ALA A 21 -10.01 21.45 -10.71
C ALA A 21 -8.56 20.96 -10.84
N ARG A 22 -8.02 20.37 -9.76
CA ARG A 22 -6.68 19.72 -9.77
C ARG A 22 -6.53 18.61 -10.83
N ASN A 23 -7.63 18.01 -11.28
CA ASN A 23 -7.63 16.99 -12.32
C ASN A 23 -8.97 16.97 -13.08
N ILE A 24 -8.95 17.52 -14.29
CA ILE A 24 -10.13 17.67 -15.16
C ILE A 24 -10.76 16.31 -15.51
N ASN A 25 -9.94 15.29 -15.78
CA ASN A 25 -10.43 13.94 -16.09
C ASN A 25 -11.18 13.32 -14.91
N ALA A 26 -10.67 13.51 -13.68
CA ALA A 26 -11.33 13.02 -12.48
C ALA A 26 -12.66 13.75 -12.22
N LEU A 27 -12.70 15.06 -12.44
CA LEU A 27 -13.91 15.87 -12.33
C LEU A 27 -14.97 15.42 -13.35
N PHE A 28 -14.58 15.22 -14.61
CA PHE A 28 -15.48 14.75 -15.66
C PHE A 28 -16.08 13.37 -15.34
N MET A 29 -15.25 12.44 -14.87
CA MET A 29 -15.71 11.11 -14.47
C MET A 29 -16.65 11.16 -13.24
N ALA A 30 -16.40 12.07 -12.30
CA ALA A 30 -17.31 12.31 -11.18
C ALA A 30 -18.66 12.86 -11.67
N THR A 31 -18.67 13.79 -12.62
CA THR A 31 -19.89 14.32 -13.23
C THR A 31 -20.70 13.24 -13.96
N ILE A 32 -20.04 12.32 -14.68
CA ILE A 32 -20.70 11.15 -15.29
C ILE A 32 -21.40 10.31 -14.21
N LYS A 33 -20.69 10.01 -13.12
CA LYS A 33 -21.22 9.17 -12.04
C LYS A 33 -22.46 9.80 -11.39
N ILE A 34 -22.38 11.08 -11.02
CA ILE A 34 -23.47 11.82 -10.38
C ILE A 34 -24.69 11.90 -11.31
N THR A 35 -24.49 12.25 -12.58
CA THR A 35 -25.58 12.37 -13.55
C THR A 35 -26.28 11.03 -13.77
N LYS A 36 -25.53 9.93 -13.82
CA LYS A 36 -26.08 8.57 -13.94
C LYS A 36 -26.92 8.19 -12.71
N GLU A 37 -26.49 8.54 -11.51
CA GLU A 37 -27.25 8.30 -10.28
C GLU A 37 -28.53 9.14 -10.22
N GLN A 38 -28.48 10.40 -10.65
CA GLN A 38 -29.66 11.26 -10.74
C GLN A 38 -30.71 10.70 -11.70
N ILE A 39 -30.31 10.29 -12.91
CA ILE A 39 -31.23 9.66 -13.87
C ILE A 39 -31.84 8.37 -13.32
N ALA A 40 -31.03 7.55 -12.63
CA ALA A 40 -31.53 6.34 -11.99
C ALA A 40 -32.56 6.66 -10.90
N ARG A 41 -32.32 7.70 -10.09
CA ARG A 41 -33.24 8.15 -9.05
C ARG A 41 -34.53 8.73 -9.64
N GLU A 42 -34.45 9.52 -10.71
CA GLU A 42 -35.63 10.06 -11.43
C GLU A 42 -36.50 8.95 -12.04
N ARG A 43 -35.89 7.92 -12.65
CA ARG A 43 -36.65 6.77 -13.17
C ARG A 43 -37.40 6.00 -12.09
N SER A 44 -36.90 5.99 -10.85
CA SER A 44 -37.53 5.27 -9.73
C SER A 44 -38.78 5.98 -9.18
N TYR A 45 -38.96 7.28 -9.40
CA TYR A 45 -40.08 8.06 -8.85
C TYR A 45 -41.18 8.39 -9.87
N GLY A 46 -40.98 8.06 -11.15
CA GLY A 46 -41.88 8.44 -12.24
C GLY A 46 -42.91 7.40 -12.68
N MET A 47 -42.87 6.18 -12.13
CA MET A 47 -43.88 5.15 -12.42
C MET A 47 -44.73 4.94 -11.17
N PRO A 48 -46.06 5.21 -11.20
CA PRO A 48 -46.94 4.68 -10.17
C PRO A 48 -46.70 3.17 -10.12
N PRO A 49 -46.62 2.57 -8.92
CA PRO A 49 -46.46 1.12 -8.80
C PRO A 49 -47.51 0.47 -9.70
N PRO A 50 -47.12 -0.50 -10.56
CA PRO A 50 -48.08 -1.17 -11.43
C PRO A 50 -49.23 -1.64 -10.55
N ALA A 51 -50.45 -1.21 -10.89
CA ALA A 51 -51.64 -1.55 -10.14
C ALA A 51 -51.59 -3.05 -9.88
N HIS A 52 -51.40 -3.43 -8.62
CA HIS A 52 -51.42 -4.82 -8.21
C HIS A 52 -52.80 -5.34 -8.58
N GLY A 53 -52.88 -6.00 -9.73
CA GLY A 53 -54.04 -6.77 -10.13
C GLY A 53 -54.31 -7.71 -8.97
N TYR A 54 -55.52 -7.60 -8.42
CA TYR A 54 -56.09 -8.53 -7.46
C TYR A 54 -55.81 -9.94 -7.96
N ARG A 55 -54.81 -10.58 -7.36
CA ARG A 55 -54.60 -12.01 -7.54
C ARG A 55 -55.56 -12.66 -6.56
N ASP A 56 -56.60 -13.27 -7.10
CA ASP A 56 -57.55 -14.10 -6.38
C ASP A 56 -56.82 -14.99 -5.36
N PRO A 57 -57.30 -15.06 -4.11
CA PRO A 57 -56.74 -15.98 -3.13
C PRO A 57 -57.01 -17.40 -3.62
N LEU A 58 -55.93 -18.11 -3.99
CA LEU A 58 -55.99 -19.54 -4.24
C LEU A 58 -56.45 -20.26 -2.96
N PRO A 59 -57.35 -21.25 -3.06
CA PRO A 59 -57.83 -22.00 -1.91
C PRO A 59 -56.69 -22.80 -1.25
N PRO A 60 -56.77 -22.99 0.08
CA PRO A 60 -55.72 -23.66 0.83
C PRO A 60 -55.59 -25.14 0.41
N PRO A 61 -54.37 -25.66 0.24
CA PRO A 61 -54.17 -27.07 -0.06
C PRO A 61 -54.44 -27.91 1.19
N HIS A 62 -55.33 -28.88 1.06
CA HIS A 62 -55.63 -29.87 2.07
C HIS A 62 -54.39 -30.69 2.45
N HIS A 63 -54.20 -30.83 3.76
CA HIS A 63 -53.18 -31.62 4.43
C HIS A 63 -53.16 -33.09 4.00
N HIS A 64 -51.96 -33.64 3.77
CA HIS A 64 -51.67 -35.02 4.12
C HIS A 64 -50.46 -35.10 5.05
N GLY A 65 -50.64 -35.90 6.10
CA GLY A 65 -49.83 -35.90 7.30
C GLY A 65 -48.41 -36.38 7.08
N MET A 66 -47.49 -35.65 7.70
CA MET A 66 -46.20 -36.18 8.14
C MET A 66 -45.97 -35.67 9.56
N ASN A 67 -45.68 -36.60 10.46
CA ASN A 67 -45.38 -36.36 11.86
C ASN A 67 -44.29 -35.28 12.02
N PRO A 68 -44.43 -34.35 12.97
CA PRO A 68 -43.33 -33.45 13.33
C PRO A 68 -42.22 -34.24 14.04
N PRO A 69 -40.93 -33.98 13.75
CA PRO A 69 -39.83 -34.47 14.56
C PRO A 69 -39.84 -33.78 15.95
N PRO A 70 -39.30 -34.45 16.98
CA PRO A 70 -39.29 -33.90 18.34
C PRO A 70 -38.41 -32.64 18.43
N PRO A 71 -38.74 -31.70 19.33
CA PRO A 71 -37.97 -30.48 19.50
C PRO A 71 -36.64 -30.83 20.18
N HIS A 72 -35.54 -30.69 19.44
CA HIS A 72 -34.22 -30.77 20.04
C HIS A 72 -34.02 -29.59 21.00
N GLY A 73 -33.97 -29.93 22.30
CA GLY A 73 -33.18 -29.31 23.36
C GLY A 73 -32.88 -27.83 23.23
N MET A 74 -33.83 -26.99 23.67
CA MET A 74 -33.46 -25.66 24.16
C MET A 74 -32.64 -25.84 25.45
N ASN A 75 -31.35 -25.56 25.38
CA ASN A 75 -30.55 -25.32 26.57
C ASN A 75 -31.09 -24.07 27.29
N PRO A 76 -31.28 -24.10 28.61
CA PRO A 76 -31.68 -22.93 29.37
C PRO A 76 -30.58 -21.84 29.29
N PRO A 77 -30.97 -20.55 29.32
CA PRO A 77 -29.99 -19.47 29.43
C PRO A 77 -29.19 -19.62 30.72
N PRO A 78 -27.87 -19.36 30.70
CA PRO A 78 -27.08 -19.39 31.91
C PRO A 78 -27.59 -18.31 32.88
N PRO A 79 -27.57 -18.57 34.20
CA PRO A 79 -27.97 -17.60 35.20
C PRO A 79 -27.06 -16.38 35.09
N TYR A 80 -27.67 -15.19 35.15
CA TYR A 80 -26.98 -13.91 35.24
C TYR A 80 -25.99 -13.92 36.41
N GLY A 81 -24.73 -14.25 36.10
CA GLY A 81 -23.62 -14.10 37.02
C GLY A 81 -23.31 -12.62 37.15
N MET A 82 -23.50 -12.07 38.34
CA MET A 82 -23.00 -10.75 38.70
C MET A 82 -21.51 -10.66 38.42
N ASN A 83 -21.12 -9.76 37.52
CA ASN A 83 -19.73 -9.36 37.37
C ASN A 83 -19.28 -8.70 38.68
N PRO A 84 -18.15 -9.13 39.28
CA PRO A 84 -17.58 -8.41 40.41
C PRO A 84 -17.13 -7.01 39.98
N PRO A 85 -17.17 -6.02 40.89
CA PRO A 85 -16.75 -4.67 40.58
C PRO A 85 -15.28 -4.64 40.15
N PRO A 86 -14.91 -3.76 39.20
CA PRO A 86 -13.53 -3.63 38.74
C PRO A 86 -12.63 -3.25 39.91
N SER A 87 -11.61 -4.07 40.14
CA SER A 87 -10.55 -3.79 41.09
C SER A 87 -9.79 -2.55 40.62
N TYR A 88 -9.98 -1.43 41.33
CA TYR A 88 -9.23 -0.20 41.14
C TYR A 88 -7.74 -0.48 41.33
N SER A 89 -6.97 -0.57 40.25
CA SER A 89 -5.51 -0.49 40.32
C SER A 89 -5.12 0.95 40.67
N PRO A 90 -4.24 1.16 41.65
CA PRO A 90 -3.76 2.49 42.00
C PRO A 90 -3.00 3.11 40.82
N PRO A 91 -3.12 4.43 40.62
CA PRO A 91 -2.41 5.12 39.54
C PRO A 91 -0.90 4.96 39.69
N PRO A 92 -0.14 4.85 38.58
CA PRO A 92 1.31 4.78 38.63
C PRO A 92 1.89 6.06 39.22
N PRO A 93 3.00 5.98 39.98
CA PRO A 93 3.62 7.14 40.59
C PRO A 93 4.07 8.13 39.52
N TYR A 94 3.77 9.42 39.75
CA TYR A 94 4.14 10.54 38.90
C TYR A 94 5.62 10.46 38.50
N SER A 95 5.87 10.40 37.19
CA SER A 95 7.20 10.51 36.61
C SER A 95 7.76 11.90 36.93
N ALA A 96 8.97 11.93 37.50
CA ALA A 96 9.65 13.15 37.91
C ALA A 96 9.84 14.11 36.71
N PRO A 97 9.71 15.43 36.92
CA PRO A 97 9.91 16.41 35.87
C PRO A 97 11.36 16.38 35.32
N PRO A 98 11.55 16.66 34.02
CA PRO A 98 12.87 16.71 33.42
C PRO A 98 13.75 17.81 34.07
N PRO A 99 15.07 17.59 34.18
CA PRO A 99 15.98 18.57 34.76
C PRO A 99 16.03 19.85 33.91
N PRO A 100 16.19 21.03 34.54
CA PRO A 100 16.32 22.29 33.82
C PRO A 100 17.58 22.31 32.95
N PRO A 101 17.55 23.03 31.80
CA PRO A 101 18.71 23.19 30.95
C PRO A 101 19.85 23.90 31.71
N PRO A 102 21.12 23.54 31.42
CA PRO A 102 22.26 24.17 32.07
C PRO A 102 22.33 25.67 31.73
N PRO A 103 22.73 26.53 32.70
CA PRO A 103 22.80 27.96 32.49
C PRO A 103 23.91 28.29 31.48
N TYR A 104 23.53 29.01 30.42
CA TYR A 104 24.45 29.69 29.53
C TYR A 104 25.22 30.75 30.33
N GLY A 105 26.53 30.56 30.51
CA GLY A 105 27.39 31.64 31.00
C GLY A 105 28.63 31.18 31.75
N ALA A 106 29.70 30.88 31.01
CA ALA A 106 31.06 31.07 31.53
C ALA A 106 32.00 31.37 30.33
N PRO A 107 32.62 32.56 30.26
CA PRO A 107 33.69 32.81 29.30
C PRO A 107 34.93 32.01 29.72
N SER A 108 35.44 31.16 28.83
CA SER A 108 36.69 30.44 29.05
C SER A 108 37.87 31.40 29.19
N PRO A 109 38.76 31.21 30.19
CA PRO A 109 39.94 32.04 30.35
C PRO A 109 41.00 31.66 29.30
N TYR A 110 41.48 32.70 28.61
CA TYR A 110 42.78 32.81 27.92
C TYR A 110 43.50 31.51 27.56
N ALA A 111 43.27 31.05 26.32
CA ALA A 111 44.21 30.18 25.63
C ALA A 111 45.36 31.02 25.04
N PRO A 112 46.63 30.58 25.14
CA PRO A 112 47.77 31.29 24.59
C PRO A 112 47.73 31.35 23.05
N PRO A 113 48.38 32.35 22.43
CA PRO A 113 48.37 32.53 20.98
C PRO A 113 49.15 31.40 20.31
N MET A 114 48.42 30.38 19.86
CA MET A 114 48.93 29.37 18.93
C MET A 114 49.18 30.07 17.60
N MET A 115 50.41 30.02 17.11
CA MET A 115 50.78 30.47 15.77
C MET A 115 49.82 29.83 14.75
N HIS A 116 49.20 30.66 13.92
CA HIS A 116 48.29 30.24 12.86
C HIS A 116 48.98 29.21 11.97
N ALA A 117 48.64 27.94 12.15
CA ALA A 117 48.87 26.93 11.13
C ALA A 117 48.08 27.37 9.88
N PRO A 118 48.69 27.30 8.68
CA PRO A 118 47.98 27.64 7.44
C PRO A 118 46.70 26.80 7.35
N PRO A 119 45.57 27.41 6.95
CA PRO A 119 44.31 26.68 6.84
C PRO A 119 44.52 25.45 5.95
N PRO A 120 44.02 24.27 6.35
CA PRO A 120 44.05 23.11 5.46
C PRO A 120 43.35 23.54 4.17
N ILE A 121 44.08 23.47 3.05
CA ILE A 121 43.55 23.70 1.71
C ILE A 121 42.36 22.74 1.59
N ALA A 122 41.15 23.28 1.70
CA ALA A 122 39.93 22.50 1.53
C ALA A 122 40.02 21.87 0.14
N ALA A 123 40.16 20.54 0.11
CA ALA A 123 40.19 19.79 -1.13
C ALA A 123 38.97 20.22 -1.95
N ALA A 124 39.22 20.77 -3.15
CA ALA A 124 38.17 21.23 -4.03
C ALA A 124 37.13 20.10 -4.19
N PRO A 125 35.82 20.39 -4.08
CA PRO A 125 34.79 19.37 -4.22
C PRO A 125 35.02 18.63 -5.53
N ALA A 126 35.14 17.30 -5.45
CA ALA A 126 35.37 16.46 -6.61
C ALA A 126 34.32 16.81 -7.68
N PRO A 127 34.73 17.03 -8.95
CA PRO A 127 33.81 17.39 -10.02
C PRO A 127 32.73 16.32 -10.09
N THR A 128 31.47 16.75 -9.88
CA THR A 128 30.33 15.85 -10.08
C THR A 128 30.39 15.36 -11.52
N PRO A 129 30.31 14.05 -11.78
CA PRO A 129 30.38 13.52 -13.13
C PRO A 129 29.27 14.16 -13.94
N MET A 130 29.65 14.91 -14.98
CA MET A 130 28.68 15.58 -15.85
C MET A 130 27.77 14.51 -16.44
N ARG A 131 26.45 14.66 -16.22
CA ARG A 131 25.45 13.73 -16.75
C ARG A 131 25.56 13.73 -18.28
N ARG A 132 25.94 12.59 -18.84
CA ARG A 132 26.07 12.42 -20.30
C ARG A 132 24.68 12.46 -20.94
N ASN A 133 24.52 13.32 -21.95
CA ASN A 133 23.31 13.34 -22.77
C ASN A 133 23.40 12.18 -23.79
N TYR A 134 22.37 11.32 -23.82
CA TYR A 134 22.27 10.14 -24.67
C TYR A 134 21.35 10.35 -25.88
N GLY A 135 20.84 11.56 -26.12
CA GLY A 135 19.86 11.83 -27.19
C GLY A 135 20.31 11.41 -28.60
N SER A 136 21.58 11.64 -28.95
CA SER A 136 22.12 11.20 -30.26
C SER A 136 22.25 9.67 -30.36
N GLU A 137 22.62 9.00 -29.27
CA GLU A 137 22.69 7.53 -29.20
C GLU A 137 21.29 6.90 -29.27
N GLN A 138 20.32 7.49 -28.56
CA GLN A 138 18.91 7.10 -28.61
C GLN A 138 18.38 7.20 -30.05
N ALA A 139 18.63 8.32 -30.73
CA ALA A 139 18.22 8.51 -32.12
C ALA A 139 18.88 7.47 -33.05
N ALA A 140 20.16 7.16 -32.86
CA ALA A 140 20.87 6.14 -33.64
C ALA A 140 20.29 4.73 -33.45
N LEU A 141 19.68 4.44 -32.30
CA LEU A 141 18.97 3.20 -32.02
C LEU A 141 17.52 3.18 -32.54
N GLY A 142 17.05 4.27 -33.16
CA GLY A 142 15.69 4.38 -33.69
C GLY A 142 14.63 4.76 -32.65
N VAL A 143 15.04 5.29 -31.48
CA VAL A 143 14.11 5.83 -30.48
C VAL A 143 13.45 7.09 -31.04
N ARG A 144 12.14 7.26 -30.84
CA ARG A 144 11.41 8.46 -31.25
C ARG A 144 11.66 9.56 -30.22
N ILE A 145 12.83 10.19 -30.32
CA ILE A 145 13.35 11.13 -29.32
C ILE A 145 12.39 12.28 -29.02
N ASP A 146 11.68 12.80 -30.03
CA ASP A 146 10.73 13.89 -29.83
C ASP A 146 9.55 13.47 -28.94
N GLU A 147 9.01 12.28 -29.15
CA GLU A 147 7.93 11.75 -28.31
C GLU A 147 8.43 11.48 -26.89
N LEU A 148 9.60 10.83 -26.76
CA LEU A 148 10.13 10.42 -25.45
C LEU A 148 10.63 11.62 -24.62
N HIS A 149 11.32 12.57 -25.23
CA HIS A 149 11.92 13.73 -24.54
C HIS A 149 10.86 14.72 -24.06
N ASN A 150 9.71 14.77 -24.73
CA ASN A 150 8.57 15.56 -24.28
C ASN A 150 7.88 15.01 -23.01
N LEU A 151 8.18 13.76 -22.60
CA LEU A 151 7.56 13.15 -21.41
C LEU A 151 8.28 13.52 -20.11
N SER A 152 9.58 13.81 -20.15
CA SER A 152 10.35 14.22 -18.97
C SER A 152 11.65 14.90 -19.37
N SER A 153 12.05 15.89 -18.57
CA SER A 153 13.37 16.55 -18.68
C SER A 153 14.55 15.59 -18.47
N HIS A 154 14.31 14.42 -17.87
CA HIS A 154 15.32 13.39 -17.62
C HIS A 154 15.46 12.38 -18.78
N ALA A 155 14.50 12.32 -19.70
CA ALA A 155 14.51 11.35 -20.79
C ALA A 155 15.75 11.42 -21.72
N PRO A 156 16.33 12.60 -22.06
CA PRO A 156 17.57 12.67 -22.84
C PRO A 156 18.79 12.03 -22.16
N PHE A 157 18.73 11.81 -20.84
CA PHE A 157 19.83 11.25 -20.04
C PHE A 157 19.65 9.75 -19.75
N VAL A 158 18.56 9.13 -20.22
CA VAL A 158 18.35 7.68 -20.07
C VAL A 158 19.25 6.94 -21.07
N PRO A 159 19.94 5.86 -20.69
CA PRO A 159 20.77 5.10 -21.62
C PRO A 159 19.98 4.63 -22.85
N GLY A 160 20.60 4.69 -24.04
CA GLY A 160 19.91 4.43 -25.31
C GLY A 160 19.19 3.09 -25.37
N ALA A 161 19.83 2.06 -24.82
CA ALA A 161 19.29 0.71 -24.78
C ALA A 161 18.02 0.60 -23.88
N VAL A 162 17.94 1.40 -22.81
CA VAL A 162 16.78 1.44 -21.89
C VAL A 162 15.64 2.24 -22.53
N ALA A 163 15.96 3.36 -23.16
CA ALA A 163 15.01 4.18 -23.91
C ALA A 163 14.34 3.36 -25.05
N MET A 164 15.12 2.53 -25.76
CA MET A 164 14.57 1.64 -26.78
C MET A 164 13.60 0.60 -26.21
N THR A 165 13.87 0.06 -25.02
CA THR A 165 12.95 -0.87 -24.35
C THR A 165 11.66 -0.17 -23.92
N LEU A 166 11.74 1.06 -23.39
CA LEU A 166 10.56 1.86 -23.08
C LEU A 166 9.71 2.15 -24.33
N GLN A 167 10.35 2.50 -25.45
CA GLN A 167 9.68 2.71 -26.73
C GLN A 167 8.94 1.45 -27.20
N ARG A 168 9.58 0.27 -27.13
CA ARG A 168 8.94 -1.01 -27.50
C ARG A 168 7.77 -1.35 -26.59
N ALA A 169 7.88 -1.08 -25.29
CA ALA A 169 6.78 -1.26 -24.34
C ALA A 169 5.59 -0.37 -24.72
N TRP A 170 5.85 0.90 -25.03
CA TRP A 170 4.84 1.85 -25.50
C TRP A 170 4.15 1.37 -26.79
N ASP A 171 4.93 0.94 -27.78
CA ASP A 171 4.43 0.45 -29.06
C ASP A 171 3.59 -0.82 -28.92
N SER A 172 3.84 -1.64 -27.89
CA SER A 172 3.02 -2.81 -27.54
C SER A 172 1.69 -2.45 -26.84
N GLY A 173 1.43 -1.16 -26.62
CA GLY A 173 0.25 -0.65 -25.92
C GLY A 173 0.39 -0.60 -24.39
N ASN A 174 1.58 -0.86 -23.84
CA ASN A 174 1.82 -0.72 -22.41
C ASN A 174 1.98 0.76 -22.03
N ARG A 175 1.24 1.20 -21.00
CA ARG A 175 1.18 2.61 -20.58
C ARG A 175 2.28 3.03 -19.60
N LEU A 176 3.28 2.19 -19.33
CA LEU A 176 4.35 2.46 -18.36
C LEU A 176 4.94 3.87 -18.54
N VAL A 177 5.34 4.22 -19.76
CA VAL A 177 6.06 5.48 -20.06
C VAL A 177 5.25 6.73 -19.68
N SER A 178 3.91 6.71 -19.81
CA SER A 178 3.04 7.82 -19.38
C SER A 178 2.78 7.88 -17.87
N LEU A 179 3.04 6.80 -17.14
CA LEU A 179 2.80 6.74 -15.70
C LEU A 179 4.06 7.06 -14.87
N LEU A 180 5.23 7.08 -15.51
CA LEU A 180 6.49 7.42 -14.87
C LEU A 180 6.52 8.86 -14.37
N ASP A 181 6.84 9.03 -13.09
CA ASP A 181 7.14 10.33 -12.49
C ASP A 181 8.62 10.71 -12.64
N GLU A 182 8.95 11.97 -12.33
CA GLU A 182 10.33 12.49 -12.43
C GLU A 182 11.32 11.69 -11.56
N GLY A 183 10.89 11.14 -10.43
CA GLY A 183 11.71 10.29 -9.58
C GLY A 183 12.10 8.99 -10.27
N SER A 184 11.15 8.36 -10.95
CA SER A 184 11.35 7.12 -11.72
C SER A 184 12.22 7.35 -12.94
N TRP A 185 11.98 8.45 -13.68
CA TRP A 185 12.85 8.85 -14.78
C TRP A 185 14.28 9.09 -14.32
N LYS A 186 14.47 9.86 -13.23
CA LYS A 186 15.79 10.11 -12.66
C LYS A 186 16.50 8.82 -12.25
N ALA A 187 15.79 7.87 -11.63
CA ALA A 187 16.37 6.58 -11.27
C ALA A 187 16.90 5.84 -12.51
N LEU A 188 16.16 5.84 -13.62
CA LEU A 188 16.62 5.22 -14.88
C LEU A 188 17.87 5.88 -15.46
N THR A 189 18.09 7.18 -15.23
CA THR A 189 19.33 7.87 -15.66
C THR A 189 20.57 7.45 -14.87
N GLU A 190 20.39 6.87 -13.68
CA GLU A 190 21.47 6.46 -12.79
C GLU A 190 21.81 4.97 -12.95
N MET A 191 21.06 4.23 -13.78
CA MET A 191 21.25 2.80 -14.00
C MET A 191 22.17 2.51 -15.19
N GLU A 192 22.92 1.42 -15.10
CA GLU A 192 23.60 0.83 -16.24
C GLU A 192 22.59 0.29 -17.26
N SER A 193 22.92 0.37 -18.55
CA SER A 193 22.05 -0.04 -19.67
C SER A 193 21.41 -1.42 -19.48
N GLN A 194 22.18 -2.43 -19.07
CA GLN A 194 21.67 -3.80 -18.90
C GLN A 194 20.69 -3.91 -17.74
N HIS A 195 21.02 -3.33 -16.58
CA HIS A 195 20.16 -3.33 -15.41
C HIS A 195 18.88 -2.51 -15.66
N GLY A 196 18.99 -1.34 -16.29
CA GLY A 196 17.84 -0.51 -16.63
C GLY A 196 16.86 -1.24 -17.56
N GLN A 197 17.35 -2.01 -18.54
CA GLN A 197 16.50 -2.83 -19.40
C GLN A 197 15.75 -3.91 -18.62
N GLN A 198 16.44 -4.61 -17.70
CA GLN A 198 15.82 -5.64 -16.87
C GLN A 198 14.73 -5.07 -15.97
N VAL A 199 14.99 -3.91 -15.34
CA VAL A 199 13.99 -3.19 -14.53
C VAL A 199 12.76 -2.86 -15.37
N VAL A 200 12.94 -2.27 -16.57
CA VAL A 200 11.81 -1.91 -17.42
C VAL A 200 11.01 -3.16 -17.82
N ASN A 201 11.68 -4.24 -18.22
CA ASN A 201 11.01 -5.49 -18.60
C ASN A 201 10.19 -6.08 -17.43
N GLU A 202 10.76 -6.13 -16.22
CA GLU A 202 10.07 -6.65 -15.03
C GLU A 202 8.84 -5.81 -14.67
N VAL A 203 8.94 -4.48 -14.76
CA VAL A 203 7.82 -3.57 -14.49
C VAL A 203 6.74 -3.72 -15.57
N VAL A 204 7.10 -3.82 -16.85
CA VAL A 204 6.17 -4.02 -17.96
C VAL A 204 5.40 -5.34 -17.79
N GLU A 205 6.10 -6.43 -17.46
CA GLU A 205 5.49 -7.74 -17.22
C GLU A 205 4.49 -7.70 -16.06
N ALA A 206 4.90 -7.14 -14.93
CA ALA A 206 4.04 -7.04 -13.75
C ALA A 206 2.85 -6.08 -13.97
N MET A 207 2.99 -5.06 -14.83
CA MET A 207 1.88 -4.21 -15.27
C MET A 207 0.90 -4.96 -16.16
N ASN A 208 1.39 -5.74 -17.13
CA ASN A 208 0.54 -6.55 -18.01
C ASN A 208 -0.26 -7.58 -17.21
N ASN A 209 0.32 -8.11 -16.14
CA ASN A 209 -0.33 -9.04 -15.23
C ASN A 209 -1.29 -8.36 -14.21
N GLN A 210 -1.46 -7.03 -14.27
CA GLN A 210 -2.26 -6.24 -13.32
C GLN A 210 -1.87 -6.45 -11.84
N GLN A 211 -0.61 -6.82 -11.59
CA GLN A 211 -0.13 -7.12 -10.23
C GLN A 211 0.29 -5.87 -9.46
N ILE A 212 0.47 -4.74 -10.16
CA ILE A 212 1.01 -3.52 -9.56
C ILE A 212 -0.08 -2.44 -9.45
N ARG A 213 -0.26 -1.91 -8.23
CA ARG A 213 -1.13 -0.76 -7.97
C ARG A 213 -0.42 0.59 -8.14
N ASN A 214 0.89 0.62 -7.90
CA ASN A 214 1.75 1.82 -8.01
C ASN A 214 3.04 1.46 -8.77
N CYS A 215 3.09 1.78 -10.06
CA CYS A 215 4.21 1.44 -10.94
C CYS A 215 5.52 2.15 -10.56
N ASN A 216 5.47 3.43 -10.15
CA ASN A 216 6.67 4.19 -9.78
C ASN A 216 7.33 3.60 -8.53
N ALA A 217 6.55 3.30 -7.49
CA ALA A 217 7.08 2.64 -6.28
C ALA A 217 7.70 1.27 -6.60
N PHE A 218 7.04 0.50 -7.46
CA PHE A 218 7.54 -0.81 -7.89
C PHE A 218 8.85 -0.68 -8.69
N LEU A 219 8.89 0.20 -9.70
CA LEU A 219 10.10 0.47 -10.48
C LEU A 219 11.28 0.87 -9.60
N ILE A 220 11.08 1.80 -8.66
CA ILE A 220 12.12 2.22 -7.71
C ILE A 220 12.57 1.05 -6.84
N SER A 221 11.67 0.16 -6.42
CA SER A 221 12.03 -1.02 -5.62
C SER A 221 12.89 -2.02 -6.40
N VAL A 222 12.55 -2.28 -7.66
CA VAL A 222 13.32 -3.17 -8.55
C VAL A 222 14.67 -2.53 -8.89
N ALA A 223 14.69 -1.23 -9.24
CA ALA A 223 15.92 -0.50 -9.51
C ALA A 223 16.88 -0.52 -8.30
N LYS A 224 16.36 -0.29 -7.09
CA LYS A 224 17.15 -0.42 -5.85
C LYS A 224 17.72 -1.81 -5.69
N LYS A 225 16.93 -2.88 -5.93
CA LYS A 225 17.41 -4.26 -5.86
C LYS A 225 18.62 -4.51 -6.76
N PHE A 226 18.63 -3.96 -7.97
CA PHE A 226 19.79 -4.07 -8.87
C PHE A 226 20.98 -3.24 -8.38
N LEU A 227 20.76 -1.99 -7.95
CA LEU A 227 21.84 -1.13 -7.45
C LEU A 227 22.48 -1.68 -6.17
N THR A 228 21.69 -2.24 -5.25
CA THR A 228 22.20 -2.83 -4.00
C THR A 228 22.73 -4.25 -4.20
N GLY A 229 22.08 -5.04 -5.05
CA GLY A 229 22.44 -6.45 -5.31
C GLY A 229 23.75 -6.60 -6.09
N SER A 230 24.13 -5.58 -6.87
CA SER A 230 25.42 -5.55 -7.57
C SER A 230 26.62 -5.52 -6.61
N ALA A 231 26.43 -5.12 -5.35
CA ALA A 231 27.50 -5.05 -4.36
C ALA A 231 27.71 -6.35 -3.56
N SER A 232 26.84 -7.36 -3.73
CA SER A 232 26.86 -8.54 -2.86
C SER A 232 26.38 -9.82 -3.55
N THR A 233 26.87 -10.07 -4.77
CA THR A 233 27.04 -11.44 -5.24
C THR A 233 28.45 -11.91 -4.89
N PRO A 234 28.65 -12.75 -3.85
CA PRO A 234 29.84 -13.59 -3.81
C PRO A 234 29.78 -14.49 -5.06
N ALA A 235 30.88 -14.57 -5.80
CA ALA A 235 30.99 -15.35 -7.01
C ALA A 235 30.45 -16.78 -6.83
N ALA A 236 29.24 -17.04 -7.34
CA ALA A 236 28.66 -18.37 -7.40
C ALA A 236 29.12 -19.02 -8.70
N GLY A 237 30.07 -19.92 -8.56
CA GLY A 237 30.67 -20.70 -9.63
C GLY A 237 29.66 -21.59 -10.36
N SER A 238 29.96 -21.72 -11.64
CA SER A 238 29.74 -22.86 -12.52
C SER A 238 29.36 -24.18 -11.81
N TYR A 239 28.27 -24.77 -12.27
CA TYR A 239 27.86 -26.14 -11.95
C TYR A 239 28.94 -27.14 -12.40
N GLY A 240 29.66 -27.72 -11.44
CA GLY A 240 30.56 -28.84 -11.67
C GLY A 240 30.82 -29.57 -10.35
N GLY A 241 30.25 -30.77 -10.21
CA GLY A 241 30.30 -31.54 -8.98
C GLY A 241 31.70 -31.99 -8.58
N SER A 242 31.94 -32.09 -7.27
CA SER A 242 32.82 -33.08 -6.69
C SER A 242 32.59 -33.15 -5.19
N SER A 243 32.32 -34.36 -4.73
CA SER A 243 32.47 -34.85 -3.37
C SER A 243 33.82 -34.44 -2.75
N GLY A 244 33.81 -34.03 -1.47
CA GLY A 244 35.05 -33.79 -0.73
C GLY A 244 34.81 -33.26 0.68
N ALA A 245 35.17 -34.08 1.66
CA ALA A 245 35.21 -33.83 3.09
C ALA A 245 36.05 -32.61 3.51
N GLY A 246 35.85 -32.15 4.76
CA GLY A 246 36.87 -31.45 5.53
C GLY A 246 36.42 -30.13 6.14
N GLY A 247 36.25 -30.10 7.47
CA GLY A 247 35.93 -28.88 8.22
C GLY A 247 37.12 -27.94 8.41
N ASN A 248 36.88 -26.76 8.98
CA ASN A 248 37.81 -26.12 9.92
C ASN A 248 37.14 -24.94 10.65
N TYR A 249 37.72 -24.66 11.81
CA TYR A 249 37.35 -23.72 12.86
C TYR A 249 37.64 -22.24 12.53
N GLY A 250 36.94 -21.35 13.24
CA GLY A 250 37.56 -20.19 13.88
C GLY A 250 37.28 -18.81 13.27
N GLY A 251 36.99 -17.84 14.14
CA GLY A 251 37.23 -16.43 13.87
C GLY A 251 36.04 -15.51 14.16
N GLY A 252 36.05 -14.88 15.32
CA GLY A 252 35.03 -13.91 15.73
C GLY A 252 35.16 -12.54 15.05
N SER A 253 34.09 -11.75 15.18
CA SER A 253 34.21 -10.29 15.26
C SER A 253 32.99 -9.69 15.92
N SER A 254 33.26 -9.06 17.07
CA SER A 254 32.41 -8.16 17.82
C SER A 254 32.27 -6.84 17.05
N GLY A 255 31.04 -6.34 16.91
CA GLY A 255 30.77 -5.03 16.32
C GLY A 255 29.31 -4.64 16.49
N GLY A 256 28.98 -4.09 17.66
CA GLY A 256 27.65 -3.56 17.94
C GLY A 256 27.34 -2.34 17.07
N SER A 257 26.24 -2.40 16.34
CA SER A 257 25.65 -1.27 15.63
C SER A 257 24.26 -1.01 16.22
N TYR A 258 24.12 0.18 16.76
CA TYR A 258 22.93 0.77 17.38
C TYR A 258 21.79 0.86 16.34
N GLY A 259 20.61 0.39 16.77
CA GLY A 259 19.43 0.24 15.93
C GLY A 259 18.89 1.56 15.38
N SER A 260 18.77 1.60 14.06
CA SER A 260 17.82 2.46 13.35
C SER A 260 16.70 1.56 12.83
N ALA A 261 15.49 1.76 13.35
CA ALA A 261 14.29 1.05 12.94
C ALA A 261 13.88 1.46 11.51
N SER A 262 14.54 0.87 10.51
CA SER A 262 14.09 0.91 9.13
C SER A 262 13.05 -0.17 8.90
N TYR A 263 11.82 0.26 8.58
CA TYR A 263 10.71 -0.60 8.17
C TYR A 263 11.02 -1.18 6.78
N ALA A 264 11.83 -2.24 6.75
CA ALA A 264 12.08 -3.05 5.58
C ALA A 264 10.79 -3.84 5.26
N SER A 265 9.94 -3.28 4.41
CA SER A 265 8.87 -4.02 3.74
C SER A 265 9.50 -4.83 2.60
N GLY A 266 9.99 -6.02 2.94
CA GLY A 266 10.44 -7.01 1.98
C GLY A 266 9.22 -7.60 1.26
N GLY A 267 9.08 -7.25 -0.02
CA GLY A 267 8.04 -7.79 -0.89
C GLY A 267 8.32 -9.24 -1.22
N ALA A 268 7.55 -10.14 -0.61
CA ALA A 268 7.45 -11.55 -0.99
C ALA A 268 6.76 -11.64 -2.36
N GLY A 269 7.47 -12.20 -3.33
CA GLY A 269 6.93 -12.52 -4.64
C GLY A 269 5.82 -13.58 -4.54
N GLY A 270 4.63 -13.19 -4.97
CA GLY A 270 3.84 -13.93 -5.96
C GLY A 270 3.79 -15.45 -5.88
N GLN A 271 3.52 -16.04 -4.73
CA GLN A 271 2.66 -17.22 -4.75
C GLN A 271 1.21 -16.72 -4.87
N LYS A 272 0.37 -17.39 -5.67
CA LYS A 272 -1.08 -17.43 -5.43
C LYS A 272 -1.31 -18.15 -4.09
N GLY A 273 -0.78 -17.53 -3.05
CA GLY A 273 -0.73 -18.01 -1.70
C GLY A 273 -2.14 -17.95 -1.18
N VAL A 274 -2.49 -19.01 -0.48
CA VAL A 274 -3.61 -19.07 0.45
C VAL A 274 -3.87 -17.65 1.01
N PRO A 275 -5.12 -17.13 0.94
CA PRO A 275 -5.46 -15.79 1.42
C PRO A 275 -4.76 -15.52 2.74
N ALA A 276 -4.09 -14.35 2.88
CA ALA A 276 -3.32 -14.06 4.08
C ALA A 276 -4.16 -14.22 5.36
N LEU A 277 -5.47 -13.98 5.27
CA LEU A 277 -6.47 -14.25 6.29
C LEU A 277 -6.40 -15.67 6.89
N ASN A 278 -6.09 -16.69 6.08
CA ASN A 278 -6.00 -18.09 6.52
C ASN A 278 -4.79 -18.35 7.43
N ARG A 279 -3.88 -17.39 7.56
CA ARG A 279 -2.80 -17.42 8.56
C ARG A 279 -3.30 -17.02 9.96
N LEU A 280 -4.50 -16.43 10.08
CA LEU A 280 -5.15 -16.21 11.37
C LEU A 280 -5.73 -17.54 11.85
N HIS A 281 -5.31 -17.99 13.03
CA HIS A 281 -5.76 -19.26 13.62
C HIS A 281 -6.77 -19.01 14.75
N GLY A 282 -7.52 -20.06 15.10
CA GLY A 282 -8.41 -20.06 16.26
C GLY A 282 -9.57 -19.06 16.17
N VAL A 283 -9.92 -18.46 17.31
CA VAL A 283 -11.06 -17.55 17.44
C VAL A 283 -10.88 -16.29 16.60
N LEU A 284 -9.63 -15.81 16.47
CA LEU A 284 -9.32 -14.62 15.67
C LEU A 284 -9.59 -14.83 14.18
N GLY A 285 -9.20 -15.98 13.63
CA GLY A 285 -9.47 -16.33 12.23
C GLY A 285 -10.96 -16.47 11.95
N GLN A 286 -11.69 -17.16 12.83
CA GLN A 286 -13.15 -17.27 12.73
C GLN A 286 -13.82 -15.90 12.78
N ARG A 287 -13.40 -15.03 13.71
CA ARG A 287 -14.00 -13.70 13.86
C ARG A 287 -13.75 -12.81 12.64
N ALA A 288 -12.58 -12.91 12.02
CA ALA A 288 -12.26 -12.19 10.80
C ALA A 288 -13.11 -12.68 9.62
N GLN A 289 -13.36 -14.00 9.53
CA GLN A 289 -14.24 -14.58 8.52
C GLN A 289 -15.71 -14.15 8.71
N ASP A 290 -16.21 -14.16 9.95
CA ASP A 290 -17.56 -13.69 10.27
C ASP A 290 -17.75 -12.22 9.87
N LEU A 291 -16.73 -11.39 10.13
CA LEU A 291 -16.72 -9.98 9.77
C LEU A 291 -16.79 -9.77 8.25
N LEU A 292 -16.09 -10.60 7.47
CA LEU A 292 -16.16 -10.59 6.01
C LEU A 292 -17.56 -10.96 5.50
N VAL A 293 -18.22 -11.93 6.13
CA VAL A 293 -19.60 -12.31 5.77
C VAL A 293 -20.57 -11.17 6.10
N GLN A 294 -20.48 -10.61 7.30
CA GLN A 294 -21.34 -9.52 7.78
C GLN A 294 -21.21 -8.25 6.91
N HIS A 295 -20.00 -7.90 6.49
CA HIS A 295 -19.72 -6.70 5.70
C HIS A 295 -19.32 -7.00 4.25
N SER A 296 -19.81 -8.10 3.68
CA SER A 296 -19.43 -8.59 2.34
C SER A 296 -19.62 -7.58 1.19
N HIS A 297 -20.48 -6.58 1.37
CA HIS A 297 -20.70 -5.51 0.40
C HIS A 297 -19.54 -4.48 0.34
N VAL A 298 -18.71 -4.38 1.39
CA VAL A 298 -17.56 -3.46 1.46
C VAL A 298 -16.24 -4.18 1.74
N LEU A 299 -16.22 -5.13 2.66
CA LEU A 299 -15.03 -5.91 3.01
C LEU A 299 -14.84 -7.09 2.06
N ARG A 300 -13.58 -7.40 1.77
CA ARG A 300 -13.12 -8.51 0.94
C ARG A 300 -11.87 -9.09 1.58
N ASP A 301 -11.56 -10.34 1.28
CA ASP A 301 -10.36 -11.03 1.77
C ASP A 301 -9.08 -10.25 1.46
N SER A 302 -9.03 -9.59 0.29
CA SER A 302 -7.90 -8.76 -0.15
C SER A 302 -7.66 -7.51 0.70
N HIS A 303 -8.57 -7.16 1.62
CA HIS A 303 -8.37 -6.07 2.58
C HIS A 303 -7.60 -6.50 3.82
N PHE A 304 -7.50 -7.81 4.07
CA PHE A 304 -6.64 -8.42 5.07
C PHE A 304 -5.35 -8.88 4.41
N ASP A 305 -4.52 -7.93 3.99
CA ASP A 305 -3.21 -8.23 3.40
C ASP A 305 -2.24 -8.81 4.45
N GLU A 306 -1.06 -9.25 3.99
CA GLU A 306 -0.06 -9.86 4.86
C GLU A 306 0.39 -8.93 5.99
N VAL A 307 0.40 -7.62 5.76
CA VAL A 307 0.83 -6.63 6.75
C VAL A 307 -0.23 -6.51 7.84
N VAL A 308 -1.50 -6.36 7.47
CA VAL A 308 -2.63 -6.31 8.40
C VAL A 308 -2.67 -7.58 9.25
N VAL A 309 -2.61 -8.75 8.61
CA VAL A 309 -2.64 -10.05 9.29
C VAL A 309 -1.45 -10.21 10.24
N SER A 310 -0.23 -9.90 9.78
CA SER A 310 0.97 -9.97 10.62
C SER A 310 0.89 -9.04 11.82
N GLN A 311 0.27 -7.86 11.69
CA GLN A 311 0.14 -6.92 12.80
C GLN A 311 -0.97 -7.33 13.76
N LEU A 312 -2.07 -7.93 13.29
CA LEU A 312 -3.09 -8.53 14.15
C LEU A 312 -2.50 -9.68 15.00
N GLN A 313 -1.65 -10.53 14.41
CA GLN A 313 -0.97 -11.61 15.13
C GLN A 313 0.02 -11.13 16.19
N LYS A 314 0.53 -9.89 16.08
CA LYS A 314 1.45 -9.29 17.06
C LYS A 314 0.74 -8.69 18.27
N LEU A 315 -0.57 -8.47 18.18
CA LEU A 315 -1.37 -8.00 19.30
C LEU A 315 -1.71 -9.16 20.25
N PRO A 316 -1.87 -8.90 21.56
CA PRO A 316 -2.57 -9.82 22.43
C PRO A 316 -3.93 -10.21 21.83
N GLU A 317 -4.31 -11.48 21.90
CA GLU A 317 -5.51 -11.99 21.21
C GLU A 317 -6.78 -11.19 21.53
N HIS A 318 -6.97 -10.83 22.80
CA HIS A 318 -8.10 -10.01 23.23
C HIS A 318 -8.11 -8.62 22.59
N GLU A 319 -6.95 -7.99 22.35
CA GLU A 319 -6.88 -6.71 21.64
C GLU A 319 -7.13 -6.87 20.14
N ALA A 320 -6.63 -7.95 19.53
CA ALA A 320 -6.89 -8.23 18.12
C ALA A 320 -8.39 -8.45 17.86
N LEU A 321 -9.09 -9.15 18.76
CA LEU A 321 -10.54 -9.33 18.69
C LEU A 321 -11.29 -8.00 18.83
N GLU A 322 -10.82 -7.10 19.71
CA GLU A 322 -11.38 -5.76 19.88
C GLU A 322 -11.17 -4.88 18.65
N VAL A 323 -10.01 -4.97 17.99
CA VAL A 323 -9.75 -4.31 16.70
C VAL A 323 -10.76 -4.78 15.66
N LEU A 324 -10.99 -6.10 15.52
CA LEU A 324 -11.98 -6.62 14.57
C LEU A 324 -13.41 -6.19 14.92
N ALA A 325 -13.75 -6.14 16.21
CA ALA A 325 -15.04 -5.65 16.67
C ALA A 325 -15.22 -4.14 16.41
N GLU A 326 -14.18 -3.32 16.54
CA GLU A 326 -14.22 -1.90 16.16
C GLU A 326 -14.40 -1.74 14.64
N VAL A 327 -13.68 -2.52 13.83
CA VAL A 327 -13.86 -2.50 12.36
C VAL A 327 -15.31 -2.82 11.97
N GLY A 328 -15.95 -3.79 12.62
CA GLY A 328 -17.35 -4.14 12.34
C GLY A 328 -18.38 -3.13 12.85
N ARG A 329 -18.03 -2.31 13.84
CA ARG A 329 -18.92 -1.23 14.34
C ARG A 329 -18.89 0.01 13.44
N HIS A 330 -17.81 0.22 12.70
CA HIS A 330 -17.65 1.42 11.89
C HIS A 330 -18.23 1.26 10.49
N GLU A 331 -18.87 2.31 9.98
CA GLU A 331 -19.36 2.34 8.60
C GLU A 331 -18.17 2.49 7.64
N LEU A 332 -17.89 1.43 6.88
CA LEU A 332 -16.76 1.39 5.95
C LEU A 332 -17.12 1.97 4.57
N VAL A 333 -18.37 2.39 4.37
CA VAL A 333 -18.84 2.99 3.12
C VAL A 333 -18.12 4.32 2.91
N GLY A 334 -17.43 4.45 1.76
CA GLY A 334 -16.65 5.65 1.42
C GLY A 334 -15.19 5.63 1.89
N VAL A 335 -14.75 4.61 2.65
CA VAL A 335 -13.34 4.44 2.99
C VAL A 335 -12.55 4.04 1.74
N LYS A 336 -11.70 4.97 1.24
CA LYS A 336 -10.92 4.76 0.00
C LYS A 336 -9.86 3.66 0.11
N ASN A 337 -9.31 3.44 1.31
CA ASN A 337 -8.23 2.48 1.56
C ASN A 337 -8.48 1.75 2.88
N ILE A 338 -9.21 0.64 2.79
CA ILE A 338 -9.62 -0.18 3.94
C ILE A 338 -8.42 -0.79 4.68
N PRO A 339 -7.39 -1.39 4.02
CA PRO A 339 -6.21 -1.88 4.73
C PRO A 339 -5.53 -0.82 5.60
N ALA A 340 -5.35 0.40 5.07
CA ALA A 340 -4.77 1.52 5.81
C ALA A 340 -5.66 1.95 7.00
N TYR A 341 -6.98 1.88 6.84
CA TYR A 341 -7.94 2.16 7.91
C TYR A 341 -7.84 1.14 9.04
N ILE A 342 -7.84 -0.16 8.72
CA ILE A 342 -7.66 -1.24 9.70
C ILE A 342 -6.31 -1.08 10.42
N MET A 343 -5.23 -0.79 9.66
CA MET A 343 -3.92 -0.49 10.24
C MET A 343 -3.93 0.72 11.19
N GLY A 344 -4.75 1.73 10.90
CA GLY A 344 -4.94 2.90 11.79
C GLY A 344 -5.55 2.51 13.14
N ILE A 345 -6.51 1.59 13.15
CA ILE A 345 -7.10 1.05 14.38
C ILE A 345 -6.06 0.20 15.12
N ILE A 346 -5.38 -0.73 14.44
CA ILE A 346 -4.31 -1.56 15.03
C ILE A 346 -3.25 -0.67 15.70
N ASN A 347 -2.76 0.36 15.02
CA ASN A 347 -1.74 1.26 15.56
C ASN A 347 -2.23 2.09 16.75
N ARG A 348 -3.55 2.27 16.93
CA ARG A 348 -4.12 2.92 18.10
C ARG A 348 -4.06 2.00 19.32
N TYR A 349 -4.45 0.73 19.15
CA TYR A 349 -4.34 -0.30 20.19
C TYR A 349 -2.88 -0.53 20.61
N LYS A 350 -1.96 -0.62 19.65
CA LYS A 350 -0.52 -0.76 19.93
C LYS A 350 0.06 0.40 20.76
N ARG A 351 -0.51 1.60 20.65
CA ARG A 351 -0.06 2.78 21.40
C ARG A 351 -0.69 2.89 22.78
N GLY A 352 -1.62 2.00 23.14
CA GLY A 352 -2.37 2.08 24.38
C GLY A 352 -3.24 3.33 24.49
N VAL A 353 -3.53 4.01 23.36
CA VAL A 353 -4.38 5.20 23.36
C VAL A 353 -5.79 4.74 23.69
N SER A 354 -6.31 5.24 24.82
CA SER A 354 -7.56 4.83 25.43
C SER A 354 -8.67 4.67 24.40
N ARG A 355 -9.34 3.52 24.47
CA ARG A 355 -10.50 3.19 23.65
C ARG A 355 -11.52 4.31 23.75
N PRO A 356 -12.18 4.72 22.66
CA PRO A 356 -13.40 5.51 22.78
C PRO A 356 -14.35 4.73 23.68
N SER A 357 -14.60 5.25 24.89
CA SER A 357 -15.63 4.69 25.78
C SER A 357 -16.96 4.96 25.10
N TYR A 358 -17.62 3.88 24.69
CA TYR A 358 -18.96 3.89 24.12
C TYR A 358 -19.93 3.30 25.12
#